data_AF-A0A1Q7PDE6-F1
#
_entry.id   AF-A0A1Q7PDE6-F1
#
_cell.length_a   1.000
_cell.length_b   1.000
_cell.length_c   1.000
_cell.angle_alpha   90.00
_cell.angle_beta   90.00
_cell.angle_gamma   90.00
#
_symmetry.space_group_name_H-M   'P 1'
#
loop_
_entity.id
_entity.type
_entity.pdbx_description
1 polymer ?
#
loop_
_entity_poly.entity_id
_entity_poly.type
_entity_poly.pdbx_seq_one_letter_code
_entity_poly.pdbx_strand_id
1 'polypeptide(L)'
;MSVQAKTLNYLNSILARLEANRAGVEEALMLQGDGYVCECSADNIFLVRGGEVWTPPAHLGILQGVTREAVMELARRQGLPMLERVFTLYDVYTADECFLTGTGAEVGPVVEVDSRRIAAGTPGPITQRLIAAFRDLVMREGTPIYGEEVAERRA
;
A
#
# COMPACT_ATOMS: atom_id res chain seq x y z
N MET A 1 -16.82 4.96 -15.55
CA MET A 1 -16.04 6.03 -14.90
C MET A 1 -14.72 5.41 -14.48
N SER A 2 -13.59 6.08 -14.73
CA SER A 2 -12.27 5.49 -14.43
C SER A 2 -12.05 5.37 -12.93
N VAL A 3 -11.63 4.20 -12.49
CA VAL A 3 -11.19 3.90 -11.11
C VAL A 3 -9.86 4.57 -10.75
N GLN A 4 -9.10 5.00 -11.77
CA GLN A 4 -7.86 5.76 -11.59
C GLN A 4 -8.12 7.22 -11.20
N ALA A 5 -9.35 7.71 -11.36
CA ALA A 5 -9.72 9.07 -10.98
C ALA A 5 -10.30 9.10 -9.57
N LYS A 6 -9.69 9.88 -8.68
CA LYS A 6 -10.20 10.10 -7.33
C LYS A 6 -11.42 11.03 -7.37
N THR A 7 -12.61 10.45 -7.58
CA THR A 7 -13.90 11.17 -7.64
C THR A 7 -14.75 10.86 -6.41
N LEU A 8 -15.99 11.38 -6.35
CA LEU A 8 -16.95 11.00 -5.31
C LEU A 8 -17.59 9.61 -5.55
N ASN A 9 -17.26 8.93 -6.64
CA ASN A 9 -17.82 7.61 -6.95
C ASN A 9 -17.10 6.48 -6.19
N TYR A 10 -17.30 6.43 -4.88
CA TYR A 10 -16.67 5.47 -3.96
C TYR A 10 -17.52 4.24 -3.66
N LEU A 11 -18.64 4.02 -4.39
CA LEU A 11 -19.57 2.93 -4.06
C LEU A 11 -18.89 1.55 -4.05
N ASN A 12 -17.97 1.29 -4.99
CA ASN A 12 -17.22 0.03 -5.05
C ASN A 12 -16.40 -0.20 -3.76
N SER A 13 -15.60 0.78 -3.36
CA SER A 13 -14.82 0.76 -2.12
C SER A 13 -15.69 0.66 -0.87
N ILE A 14 -16.86 1.33 -0.86
CA ILE A 14 -17.81 1.27 0.25
C ILE A 14 -18.38 -0.15 0.40
N LEU A 15 -18.75 -0.80 -0.71
CA LEU A 15 -19.24 -2.19 -0.69
C LEU A 15 -18.14 -3.15 -0.18
N ALA A 16 -16.92 -3.01 -0.68
CA ALA A 16 -15.77 -3.81 -0.21
C ALA A 16 -15.53 -3.60 1.30
N ARG A 17 -15.59 -2.35 1.78
CA ARG A 17 -15.45 -2.03 3.21
C ARG A 17 -16.58 -2.62 4.05
N LEU A 18 -17.81 -2.61 3.56
CA LEU A 18 -18.95 -3.22 4.26
C LEU A 18 -18.77 -4.74 4.40
N GLU A 19 -18.22 -5.41 3.39
CA GLU A 19 -17.90 -6.83 3.45
C GLU A 19 -16.77 -7.12 4.45
N ALA A 20 -15.67 -6.34 4.42
CA ALA A 20 -14.59 -6.46 5.41
C ALA A 20 -15.11 -6.28 6.84
N ASN A 21 -15.94 -5.26 7.09
CA ASN A 21 -16.52 -5.00 8.40
C ASN A 21 -17.40 -6.17 8.88
N ARG A 22 -18.18 -6.79 7.98
CA ARG A 22 -19.01 -7.97 8.32
C ARG A 22 -18.18 -9.21 8.60
N ALA A 23 -17.05 -9.36 7.91
CA ALA A 23 -16.10 -10.44 8.15
C ALA A 23 -15.20 -10.20 9.39
N GLY A 24 -15.24 -9.00 9.98
CA GLY A 24 -14.44 -8.64 11.15
C GLY A 24 -12.95 -8.44 10.84
N VAL A 25 -12.62 -8.09 9.59
CA VAL A 25 -11.24 -7.84 9.14
C VAL A 25 -11.00 -6.35 8.87
N GLU A 26 -9.74 -5.95 8.89
CA GLU A 26 -9.34 -4.53 8.81
C GLU A 26 -9.40 -3.96 7.40
N GLU A 27 -9.29 -4.81 6.37
CA GLU A 27 -9.25 -4.36 4.98
C GLU A 27 -9.79 -5.44 4.03
N ALA A 28 -10.31 -5.00 2.87
CA ALA A 28 -10.73 -5.87 1.78
C ALA A 28 -9.71 -5.80 0.64
N LEU A 29 -9.22 -6.97 0.19
CA LEU A 29 -8.44 -7.08 -1.04
C LEU A 29 -9.36 -7.23 -2.25
N MET A 30 -9.21 -6.35 -3.23
CA MET A 30 -10.08 -6.31 -4.41
C MET A 30 -9.37 -6.88 -5.63
N LEU A 31 -10.13 -7.64 -6.41
CA LEU A 31 -9.65 -8.29 -7.63
C LEU A 31 -10.35 -7.70 -8.86
N GLN A 32 -9.67 -7.79 -9.99
CA GLN A 32 -10.30 -7.64 -11.30
C GLN A 32 -11.15 -8.88 -11.62
N GLY A 33 -12.08 -8.76 -12.58
CA GLY A 33 -13.02 -9.83 -12.93
C GLY A 33 -12.37 -11.11 -13.49
N ASP A 34 -11.11 -11.06 -13.90
CA ASP A 34 -10.28 -12.19 -14.34
C ASP A 34 -9.46 -12.82 -13.19
N GLY A 35 -9.56 -12.29 -11.97
CA GLY A 35 -8.93 -12.84 -10.76
C GLY A 35 -7.55 -12.27 -10.43
N TYR A 36 -7.09 -11.24 -11.14
CA TYR A 36 -5.86 -10.54 -10.79
C TYR A 36 -6.07 -9.59 -9.62
N VAL A 37 -5.02 -9.44 -8.80
CA VAL A 37 -5.02 -8.52 -7.67
C VAL A 37 -4.90 -7.07 -8.17
N CYS A 38 -5.79 -6.20 -7.67
CA CYS A 38 -5.78 -4.76 -7.97
C CYS A 38 -5.27 -3.95 -6.77
N GLU A 39 -6.14 -3.67 -5.81
CA GLU A 39 -5.84 -2.84 -4.65
C GLU A 39 -6.81 -3.17 -3.52
N CYS A 40 -6.73 -2.45 -2.41
CA CYS A 40 -7.65 -2.57 -1.29
C CYS A 40 -8.75 -1.50 -1.33
N SER A 41 -9.70 -1.53 -0.39
CA SER A 41 -10.81 -0.56 -0.41
C SER A 41 -10.33 0.90 -0.30
N ALA A 42 -9.20 1.14 0.37
CA ALA A 42 -8.64 2.47 0.60
C ALA A 42 -7.13 2.61 0.29
N ASP A 43 -6.43 1.53 -0.04
CA ASP A 43 -4.97 1.48 -0.11
C ASP A 43 -4.47 0.66 -1.31
N ASN A 44 -3.25 0.94 -1.79
CA ASN A 44 -2.59 0.07 -2.76
C ASN A 44 -1.89 -1.10 -2.05
N ILE A 45 -1.67 -2.21 -2.75
CA ILE A 45 -1.01 -3.41 -2.21
C ILE A 45 0.37 -3.64 -2.83
N PHE A 46 1.27 -4.16 -2.01
CA PHE A 46 2.60 -4.62 -2.39
C PHE A 46 2.88 -6.01 -1.83
N LEU A 47 3.65 -6.79 -2.57
CA LEU A 47 4.19 -8.08 -2.15
C LEU A 47 5.72 -8.03 -2.18
N VAL A 48 6.35 -8.80 -1.31
CA VAL A 48 7.77 -9.14 -1.39
C VAL A 48 7.88 -10.61 -1.73
N ARG A 49 8.67 -10.94 -2.76
CA ARG A 49 8.92 -12.34 -3.14
C ARG A 49 10.33 -12.50 -3.69
N GLY A 50 11.11 -13.39 -3.08
CA GLY A 50 12.50 -13.62 -3.48
C GLY A 50 13.37 -12.35 -3.40
N GLY A 51 13.03 -11.42 -2.51
CA GLY A 51 13.69 -10.12 -2.38
C GLY A 51 13.26 -9.04 -3.39
N GLU A 52 12.36 -9.36 -4.32
CA GLU A 52 11.74 -8.38 -5.22
C GLU A 52 10.47 -7.78 -4.59
N VAL A 53 10.23 -6.49 -4.80
CA VAL A 53 9.01 -5.77 -4.38
C VAL A 53 8.09 -5.65 -5.59
N TRP A 54 6.88 -6.21 -5.49
CA TRP A 54 5.88 -6.21 -6.55
C TRP A 54 4.69 -5.34 -6.15
N THR A 55 4.11 -4.61 -7.10
CA THR A 55 2.79 -3.96 -6.96
C THR A 55 2.02 -4.08 -8.27
N PRO A 56 0.67 -4.08 -8.26
CA PRO A 56 -0.09 -4.14 -9.48
C PRO A 56 0.19 -2.94 -10.40
N PRO A 57 0.28 -3.14 -11.73
CA PRO A 57 0.47 -2.05 -12.68
C PRO A 57 -0.81 -1.21 -12.82
N ALA A 58 -0.64 0.09 -13.08
CA ALA A 58 -1.77 1.04 -13.16
C ALA A 58 -2.87 0.63 -14.18
N HIS A 59 -2.51 -0.12 -15.23
CA HIS A 59 -3.45 -0.55 -16.27
C HIS A 59 -4.47 -1.61 -15.79
N LEU A 60 -4.31 -2.20 -14.60
CA LEU A 60 -5.35 -3.03 -13.96
C LEU A 60 -6.46 -2.20 -13.28
N GLY A 61 -6.47 -0.88 -13.49
CA GLY A 61 -7.50 -0.01 -12.95
C GLY A 61 -7.35 0.25 -11.45
N ILE A 62 -6.12 0.37 -10.96
CA ILE A 62 -5.84 0.81 -9.59
C ILE A 62 -5.73 2.33 -9.51
N LEU A 63 -5.96 2.90 -8.33
CA LEU A 63 -5.61 4.30 -8.08
C LEU A 63 -4.08 4.44 -8.06
N GLN A 64 -3.56 5.43 -8.79
CA GLN A 64 -2.14 5.80 -8.72
C GLN A 64 -1.87 6.60 -7.45
N GLY A 65 -1.74 5.90 -6.32
CA GLY A 65 -1.56 6.52 -5.01
C GLY A 65 -0.23 7.27 -4.90
N VAL A 66 -0.25 8.45 -4.27
CA VAL A 66 0.96 9.25 -4.01
C VAL A 66 1.89 8.51 -3.03
N THR A 67 1.35 7.88 -1.98
CA THR A 67 2.14 7.05 -1.06
C THR A 67 2.76 5.85 -1.77
N ARG A 68 2.02 5.20 -2.68
CA ARG A 68 2.54 4.12 -3.53
C ARG A 68 3.74 4.60 -4.34
N GLU A 69 3.63 5.74 -5.01
CA GLU A 69 4.72 6.31 -5.79
C GLU A 69 5.95 6.63 -4.94
N ALA A 70 5.76 7.29 -3.79
CA ALA A 70 6.84 7.58 -2.84
C ALA A 70 7.54 6.31 -2.36
N VAL A 71 6.79 5.27 -2.01
CA VAL A 71 7.35 3.98 -1.56
C VAL A 71 8.09 3.26 -2.68
N MET A 72 7.58 3.28 -3.91
CA MET A 72 8.30 2.75 -5.08
C MET A 72 9.62 3.47 -5.32
N GLU A 73 9.65 4.80 -5.15
CA GLU A 73 10.90 5.56 -5.24
C GLU A 73 11.87 5.22 -4.11
N LEU A 74 11.40 5.14 -2.86
CA LEU A 74 12.21 4.74 -1.72
C LEU A 74 12.80 3.33 -1.92
N ALA A 75 12.02 2.38 -2.41
CA ALA A 75 12.48 1.03 -2.72
C ALA A 75 13.63 1.05 -3.75
N ARG A 76 13.46 1.81 -4.85
CA ARG A 76 14.51 1.97 -5.88
C ARG A 76 15.77 2.63 -5.33
N ARG A 77 15.64 3.71 -4.56
CA ARG A 77 16.78 4.41 -3.90
C ARG A 77 17.55 3.50 -2.95
N GLN A 78 16.87 2.52 -2.37
CA GLN A 78 17.43 1.52 -1.46
C GLN A 78 18.04 0.29 -2.16
N GLY A 79 18.01 0.25 -3.49
CA GLY A 79 18.51 -0.88 -4.29
C GLY A 79 17.61 -2.11 -4.25
N LEU A 80 16.34 -1.97 -3.86
CA LEU A 80 15.36 -3.06 -3.92
C LEU A 80 14.82 -3.17 -5.35
N PRO A 81 14.77 -4.38 -5.96
CA PRO A 81 14.11 -4.58 -7.24
C PRO A 81 12.61 -4.25 -7.12
N MET A 82 12.17 -3.19 -7.78
CA MET A 82 10.79 -2.71 -7.73
C MET A 82 10.11 -2.95 -9.08
N LEU A 83 9.09 -3.80 -9.09
CA LEU A 83 8.41 -4.24 -10.31
C LEU A 83 6.91 -3.99 -10.23
N GLU A 84 6.37 -3.37 -11.26
CA GLU A 84 4.94 -3.39 -11.50
C GLU A 84 4.59 -4.71 -12.20
N ARG A 85 3.89 -5.61 -11.51
CA ARG A 85 3.65 -6.98 -11.96
C ARG A 85 2.20 -7.37 -11.73
N VAL A 86 1.61 -8.08 -12.69
CA VAL A 86 0.30 -8.72 -12.54
C VAL A 86 0.49 -9.99 -11.71
N PHE A 87 -0.28 -10.13 -10.63
CA PHE A 87 -0.23 -11.30 -9.75
C PHE A 87 -1.60 -11.67 -9.22
N THR A 88 -1.71 -12.87 -8.66
CA THR A 88 -2.95 -13.50 -8.22
C THR A 88 -3.00 -13.68 -6.70
N LEU A 89 -4.13 -14.12 -6.17
CA LEU A 89 -4.24 -14.49 -4.75
C LEU A 89 -3.25 -15.59 -4.33
N TYR A 90 -2.89 -16.51 -5.24
CA TYR A 90 -1.87 -17.52 -4.94
C TYR A 90 -0.54 -16.87 -4.60
N ASP A 91 -0.17 -15.82 -5.33
CA ASP A 91 1.06 -15.07 -5.09
C ASP A 91 1.00 -14.30 -3.77
N VAL A 92 -0.17 -13.74 -3.42
CA VAL A 92 -0.40 -13.11 -2.12
C VAL A 92 -0.19 -14.12 -0.99
N TYR A 93 -0.85 -15.27 -1.03
CA TYR A 93 -0.79 -16.29 0.03
C TYR A 93 0.59 -16.93 0.20
N THR A 94 1.44 -16.84 -0.82
CA THR A 94 2.78 -17.44 -0.83
C THR A 94 3.90 -16.40 -0.87
N ALA A 95 3.58 -15.13 -0.63
CA ALA A 95 4.56 -14.05 -0.54
C ALA A 95 5.42 -14.18 0.73
N ASP A 96 6.63 -13.65 0.66
CA ASP A 96 7.53 -13.55 1.82
C ASP A 96 7.05 -12.42 2.75
N GLU A 97 6.55 -11.32 2.18
CA GLU A 97 5.98 -10.19 2.91
C GLU A 97 4.82 -9.57 2.11
N CYS A 98 3.86 -8.94 2.78
CA CYS A 98 2.77 -8.18 2.16
C CYS A 98 2.59 -6.87 2.94
N PHE A 99 2.32 -5.77 2.24
CA PHE A 99 2.03 -4.50 2.88
C PHE A 99 1.14 -3.61 2.00
N LEU A 100 0.48 -2.67 2.64
CA LEU A 100 -0.39 -1.69 2.02
C LEU A 100 0.26 -0.31 2.03
N THR A 101 -0.16 0.53 1.11
CA THR A 101 0.21 1.95 1.11
C THR A 101 -0.99 2.86 0.89
N GLY A 102 -1.11 3.88 1.72
CA GLY A 102 -2.09 4.94 1.56
C GLY A 102 -1.78 6.12 2.48
N THR A 103 -2.52 7.22 2.33
CA THR A 103 -2.27 8.41 3.16
C THR A 103 -2.58 8.15 4.64
N GLY A 104 -3.64 7.38 4.93
CA GLY A 104 -3.99 7.03 6.31
C GLY A 104 -3.17 5.84 6.85
N ALA A 105 -2.96 4.82 6.01
CA ALA A 105 -2.23 3.62 6.41
C ALA A 105 -0.70 3.79 6.43
N GLU A 106 -0.17 4.84 5.80
CA GLU A 106 1.26 5.01 5.51
C GLU A 106 1.82 3.78 4.78
N VAL A 107 2.73 3.03 5.42
CA VAL A 107 3.18 1.70 5.01
C VAL A 107 2.69 0.70 6.05
N GLY A 108 1.55 0.07 5.79
CA GLY A 108 0.87 -0.82 6.72
C GLY A 108 1.23 -2.29 6.45
N PRO A 109 1.90 -3.01 7.37
CA PRO A 109 2.24 -4.42 7.14
C PRO A 109 0.99 -5.31 7.18
N VAL A 110 0.92 -6.29 6.27
CA VAL A 110 -0.14 -7.30 6.22
C VAL A 110 0.48 -8.66 6.53
N VAL A 111 0.03 -9.27 7.63
CA VAL A 111 0.57 -10.55 8.13
C VAL A 111 -0.39 -11.72 7.94
N GLU A 112 -1.63 -11.46 7.54
CA GLU A 112 -2.66 -12.46 7.31
C GLU A 112 -3.63 -11.98 6.22
N VAL A 113 -4.00 -12.87 5.30
CA VAL A 113 -5.04 -12.64 4.28
C VAL A 113 -5.92 -13.89 4.20
N ASP A 114 -7.24 -13.75 4.25
CA ASP A 114 -8.20 -14.86 4.24
C ASP A 114 -7.85 -15.96 5.26
N SER A 115 -7.52 -15.56 6.48
CA SER A 115 -7.10 -16.46 7.58
C SER A 115 -5.85 -17.30 7.28
N ARG A 116 -5.05 -16.89 6.28
CA ARG A 116 -3.76 -17.49 5.94
C ARG A 116 -2.67 -16.51 6.33
N ARG A 117 -1.82 -16.98 7.23
CA ARG A 117 -0.64 -16.24 7.66
C ARG A 117 0.32 -16.07 6.48
N ILE A 118 0.79 -14.86 6.26
CA ILE A 118 1.86 -14.54 5.33
C ILE A 118 3.19 -14.83 6.02
N ALA A 119 3.96 -15.78 5.47
CA ALA A 119 5.21 -16.26 6.04
C ALA A 119 5.13 -16.53 7.56
N ALA A 120 5.93 -15.84 8.37
CA ALA A 120 5.97 -16.00 9.83
C ALA A 120 4.81 -15.32 10.58
N GLY A 121 3.99 -14.52 9.89
CA GLY A 121 2.91 -13.74 10.51
C GLY A 121 3.41 -12.49 11.23
N THR A 122 4.56 -11.97 10.80
CA THR A 122 5.19 -10.77 11.35
C THR A 122 5.71 -9.91 10.20
N PRO A 123 5.74 -8.58 10.33
CA PRO A 123 6.31 -7.70 9.30
C PRO A 123 7.75 -8.11 8.99
N GLY A 124 8.04 -8.38 7.71
CA GLY A 124 9.37 -8.80 7.28
C GLY A 124 10.38 -7.64 7.16
N PRO A 125 11.64 -7.96 6.88
CA PRO A 125 12.72 -6.98 6.85
C PRO A 125 12.56 -5.91 5.76
N ILE A 126 12.05 -6.23 4.58
CA ILE A 126 11.88 -5.25 3.49
C ILE A 126 10.77 -4.26 3.85
N THR A 127 9.62 -4.75 4.31
CA THR A 127 8.53 -3.91 4.79
C THR A 127 8.98 -3.02 5.94
N GLN A 128 9.70 -3.53 6.94
CA GLN A 128 10.22 -2.71 8.04
C GLN A 128 11.20 -1.62 7.56
N ARG A 129 12.06 -1.95 6.59
CA ARG A 129 12.99 -0.99 5.99
C ARG A 129 12.26 0.13 5.25
N LEU A 130 11.17 -0.20 4.54
CA LEU A 130 10.33 0.79 3.85
C LEU A 130 9.51 1.62 4.82
N ILE A 131 8.99 1.04 5.91
CA ILE A 131 8.33 1.78 7.00
C ILE A 131 9.28 2.83 7.58
N ALA A 132 10.50 2.44 7.92
CA ALA A 132 11.49 3.35 8.50
C ALA A 132 11.84 4.50 7.53
N ALA A 133 12.03 4.20 6.26
CA ALA A 133 12.38 5.19 5.26
C ALA A 133 11.23 6.14 4.91
N PHE A 134 9.99 5.64 4.85
CA PHE A 134 8.82 6.47 4.63
C PHE A 134 8.60 7.43 5.81
N ARG A 135 8.77 6.95 7.05
CA ARG A 135 8.71 7.81 8.25
C ARG A 135 9.76 8.91 8.23
N ASP A 136 10.98 8.60 7.81
CA ASP A 136 12.04 9.62 7.68
C ASP A 136 11.70 10.65 6.58
N LEU A 137 11.15 10.20 5.46
CA LEU A 137 10.73 11.06 4.34
C LEU A 137 9.69 12.10 4.78
N VAL A 138 8.59 11.66 5.40
CA VAL A 138 7.47 12.55 5.79
C VAL A 138 7.84 13.53 6.90
N MET A 139 8.91 13.28 7.64
CA MET A 139 9.44 14.20 8.65
C MET A 139 10.36 15.27 8.05
N ARG A 140 10.89 15.06 6.84
CA ARG A 140 11.85 15.96 6.18
C ARG A 140 11.26 16.73 5.03
N GLU A 141 10.27 16.16 4.36
CA GLU A 141 9.65 16.73 3.17
C GLU A 141 8.22 17.18 3.45
N GLY A 142 7.88 18.38 2.98
CA GLY A 142 6.56 18.96 3.12
C GLY A 142 6.63 20.48 3.04
N THR A 143 5.58 21.10 2.50
CA THR A 143 5.47 22.56 2.50
C THR A 143 5.21 23.05 3.93
N PRO A 144 6.05 23.93 4.49
CA PRO A 144 5.81 24.48 5.82
C PRO A 144 4.44 25.17 5.90
N ILE A 145 3.67 24.86 6.94
CA ILE A 145 2.33 25.45 7.16
C ILE A 145 2.46 26.89 7.67
N TYR A 146 3.46 27.12 8.51
CA TYR A 146 3.77 28.44 9.06
C TYR A 146 5.06 28.96 8.44
N GLY A 147 5.14 30.27 8.20
CA GLY A 147 6.40 30.93 7.81
C GLY A 147 7.44 30.82 8.94
N GLU A 148 8.71 30.95 8.58
CA GLU A 148 9.86 30.78 9.48
C GLU A 148 9.75 31.63 10.77
N GLU A 149 9.21 32.85 10.67
CA GLU A 149 9.01 33.77 11.81
C GLU A 149 8.04 33.28 12.89
N VAL A 150 7.10 32.38 12.57
CA VAL A 150 6.13 31.85 13.54
C VAL A 150 6.65 30.58 14.20
N ALA A 151 7.56 29.85 13.54
CA ALA A 151 8.20 28.66 14.10
C ALA A 151 9.11 29.00 15.29
N GLU A 152 9.88 30.10 15.19
CA GLU A 152 10.77 30.55 16.26
C GLU A 152 10.04 31.01 17.54
N ARG A 153 8.78 31.47 17.43
CA ARG A 153 7.98 31.91 18.60
C ARG A 153 7.36 30.76 19.39
N ARG A 154 7.45 29.52 18.88
CA ARG A 154 6.85 28.32 19.48
C ARG A 154 7.90 27.29 19.94
N ALA A 155 9.19 27.54 19.69
CA ALA A 155 10.31 26.78 20.23
C ALA A 155 10.69 27.32 21.62
#